data_AF-A0A952P5Q0-F1
#
_entry.id   AF-A0A952P5Q0-F1
#
_cell.length_a   1.000
_cell.length_b   1.000
_cell.length_c   1.000
_cell.angle_alpha   90.00
_cell.angle_beta   90.00
_cell.angle_gamma   90.00
#
_symmetry.space_group_name_H-M   'P 1'
#
loop_
_entity.id
_entity.type
_entity.pdbx_description
1 polymer ?
#
loop_
_entity_poly.entity_id
_entity_poly.type
_entity_poly.pdbx_seq_one_letter_code
_entity_poly.pdbx_strand_id
1 'polypeptide(L)'
;MRRQSREIALQILFQTEFAPQLRPTDIAHLYEESVDRETLDYASELIDGVTDHKADIDGKIQAASRHWKIERMAGVDRNILRVAIFEMKFSPNPLKENIVIDEAVEIAKKFGTTESGAFVNGVLDQVSKG
;
A
#
# COMPACT_ATOMS: atom_id res chain seq x y z
N MET A 1 -0.10 -14.55 -6.42
CA MET A 1 0.08 -13.43 -7.35
C MET A 1 -0.33 -12.10 -6.71
N ARG A 2 -1.56 -11.58 -6.86
CA ARG A 2 -1.89 -10.21 -6.38
C ARG A 2 -1.58 -9.92 -4.91
N ARG A 3 -1.87 -10.85 -3.99
CA ARG A 3 -1.50 -10.69 -2.57
C ARG A 3 0.02 -10.55 -2.40
N GLN A 4 0.79 -11.45 -2.99
CA GLN A 4 2.25 -11.41 -2.93
C GLN A 4 2.81 -10.12 -3.54
N SER A 5 2.26 -9.64 -4.66
CA SER A 5 2.64 -8.35 -5.24
C SER A 5 2.42 -7.18 -4.27
N ARG A 6 1.29 -7.15 -3.56
CA ARG A 6 1.01 -6.13 -2.53
C ARG A 6 1.97 -6.21 -1.36
N GLU A 7 2.33 -7.43 -0.93
CA GLU A 7 3.32 -7.62 0.13
C GLU A 7 4.71 -7.11 -0.29
N ILE A 8 5.13 -7.38 -1.53
CA ILE A 8 6.40 -6.87 -2.09
C ILE A 8 6.35 -5.34 -2.18
N ALA A 9 5.27 -4.78 -2.74
CA ALA A 9 5.10 -3.33 -2.84
C ALA A 9 5.16 -2.66 -1.45
N LEU A 10 4.47 -3.22 -0.46
CA LEU A 10 4.54 -2.78 0.93
C LEU A 10 5.98 -2.78 1.46
N GLN A 11 6.71 -3.89 1.28
CA GLN A 11 8.09 -4.02 1.78
C GLN A 11 9.01 -2.98 1.16
N ILE A 12 8.93 -2.79 -0.16
CA ILE A 12 9.78 -1.84 -0.91
C ILE A 12 9.43 -0.39 -0.53
N LEU A 13 8.14 -0.02 -0.53
CA LEU A 13 7.70 1.32 -0.14
C LEU A 13 8.10 1.64 1.31
N PHE A 14 7.95 0.67 2.23
CA PHE A 14 8.39 0.84 3.61
C PHE A 14 9.90 1.06 3.71
N GLN A 15 10.72 0.23 3.04
CA GLN A 15 12.19 0.35 3.10
C GLN A 15 12.68 1.69 2.55
N THR A 16 12.10 2.15 1.44
CA THR A 16 12.49 3.41 0.78
C THR A 16 12.11 4.66 1.59
N GLU A 17 11.13 4.59 2.50
CA GLU A 17 10.86 5.68 3.45
C GLU A 17 12.02 5.92 4.43
N PHE A 18 12.74 4.87 4.84
CA PHE A 18 13.87 4.98 5.78
C PHE A 18 15.22 5.12 5.09
N ALA A 19 15.27 4.79 3.80
CA ALA A 19 16.47 4.85 2.98
C ALA A 19 16.16 5.52 1.64
N PRO A 20 15.92 6.84 1.62
CA PRO A 20 15.51 7.58 0.42
C PRO A 20 16.55 7.56 -0.71
N GLN A 21 17.79 7.16 -0.42
CA GLN A 21 18.84 6.91 -1.41
C GLN A 21 18.63 5.61 -2.21
N LEU A 22 17.82 4.67 -1.70
CA LEU A 22 17.49 3.43 -2.40
C LEU A 22 16.35 3.70 -3.37
N ARG A 23 16.57 3.34 -4.63
CA ARG A 23 15.50 3.41 -5.63
C ARG A 23 14.63 2.16 -5.49
N PRO A 24 13.29 2.27 -5.56
CA PRO A 24 12.41 1.11 -5.50
C PRO A 24 12.78 0.03 -6.53
N THR A 25 13.22 0.42 -7.72
CA THR A 25 13.70 -0.47 -8.78
C THR A 25 14.88 -1.34 -8.33
N ASP A 26 15.84 -0.77 -7.59
CA ASP A 26 17.02 -1.50 -7.12
C ASP A 26 16.65 -2.61 -6.15
N ILE A 27 15.61 -2.37 -5.35
CA ILE A 27 15.09 -3.37 -4.41
C ILE A 27 14.24 -4.41 -5.14
N ALA A 28 13.43 -4.01 -6.14
CA ALA A 28 12.62 -4.92 -6.93
C ALA A 28 13.48 -5.97 -7.67
N HIS A 29 14.66 -5.58 -8.18
CA HIS A 29 15.60 -6.51 -8.83
C HIS A 29 16.04 -7.68 -7.92
N LEU A 30 16.02 -7.51 -6.60
CA LEU A 30 16.37 -8.59 -5.65
C LEU A 30 15.35 -9.74 -5.65
N TYR A 31 14.15 -9.53 -6.19
CA TYR A 31 13.08 -10.52 -6.22
C TYR A 31 12.98 -11.27 -7.56
N GLU A 32 13.69 -10.83 -8.61
CA GLU A 32 13.59 -11.37 -9.99
C GLU A 32 13.85 -12.88 -10.10
N GLU A 33 14.76 -13.43 -9.29
CA GLU A 33 15.09 -14.85 -9.32
C GLU A 33 14.13 -15.73 -8.49
N SER A 34 13.31 -15.12 -7.62
CA SER A 34 12.50 -15.84 -6.62
C SER A 34 11.00 -15.67 -6.78
N VAL A 35 10.58 -14.75 -7.65
CA VAL A 35 9.18 -14.36 -7.85
C VAL A 35 8.87 -14.38 -9.34
N ASP A 36 7.67 -14.86 -9.71
CA ASP A 36 7.25 -14.88 -11.10
C ASP A 36 7.08 -13.45 -11.65
N ARG A 37 7.29 -13.31 -12.96
CA ARG A 37 7.27 -12.03 -13.65
C ARG A 37 5.95 -11.28 -13.49
N GLU A 38 4.81 -11.97 -13.53
CA GLU A 38 3.49 -11.32 -13.41
C GLU A 38 3.28 -10.71 -12.01
N THR A 39 3.73 -11.41 -10.97
CA THR A 39 3.75 -10.89 -9.60
C THR A 39 4.63 -9.65 -9.48
N LEU A 40 5.81 -9.62 -10.12
CA LEU A 40 6.73 -8.47 -10.10
C LEU A 40 6.24 -7.29 -10.93
N ASP A 41 5.67 -7.55 -12.10
CA ASP A 41 5.09 -6.52 -12.96
C ASP A 41 3.96 -5.80 -12.20
N TYR A 42 3.07 -6.55 -11.52
CA TYR A 42 2.02 -5.94 -10.71
C TYR A 42 2.56 -5.23 -9.46
N ALA A 43 3.60 -5.77 -8.80
CA ALA A 43 4.23 -5.06 -7.68
C ALA A 43 4.84 -3.72 -8.12
N SER A 44 5.47 -3.70 -9.30
CA SER A 44 6.06 -2.50 -9.89
C SER A 44 5.00 -1.46 -10.21
N GLU A 45 3.86 -1.86 -10.81
CA GLU A 45 2.71 -0.96 -11.03
C GLU A 45 2.25 -0.29 -9.73
N LEU A 46 2.15 -1.06 -8.64
CA LEU A 46 1.74 -0.52 -7.33
C LEU A 46 2.77 0.47 -6.77
N ILE A 47 4.06 0.14 -6.88
CA ILE A 47 5.15 0.97 -6.35
C ILE A 47 5.24 2.30 -7.10
N ASP A 48 5.25 2.24 -8.43
CA ASP A 48 5.35 3.42 -9.28
C ASP A 48 4.09 4.28 -9.12
N GLY A 49 2.92 3.66 -9.16
CA GLY A 49 1.64 4.34 -8.98
C GLY A 49 1.50 5.02 -7.61
N VAL A 50 1.92 4.36 -6.53
CA VAL A 50 1.94 5.00 -5.20
C VAL A 50 2.94 6.16 -5.16
N THR A 51 4.10 6.02 -5.79
CA THR A 51 5.13 7.07 -5.82
C THR A 51 4.64 8.30 -6.58
N ASP A 52 4.03 8.10 -7.75
CA ASP A 52 3.54 9.16 -8.62
C ASP A 52 2.31 9.89 -8.04
N HIS A 53 1.41 9.16 -7.38
CA HIS A 53 0.18 9.70 -6.78
C HIS A 53 0.29 9.98 -5.28
N LYS A 54 1.51 9.96 -4.73
CA LYS A 54 1.72 9.95 -3.27
C LYS A 54 1.01 11.08 -2.54
N ALA A 55 1.08 12.31 -3.07
CA ALA A 55 0.47 13.48 -2.43
C ALA A 55 -1.07 13.38 -2.38
N ASP A 56 -1.70 12.94 -3.46
CA ASP A 56 -3.16 12.78 -3.54
C ASP A 56 -3.65 11.63 -2.67
N ILE A 57 -2.91 10.52 -2.67
CA ILE A 57 -3.18 9.36 -1.81
C ILE A 57 -3.08 9.76 -0.34
N ASP A 58 -1.99 10.44 0.06
CA ASP A 58 -1.79 10.89 1.43
C ASP A 58 -2.88 11.89 1.85
N GLY A 59 -3.34 12.74 0.93
CA GLY A 59 -4.49 13.62 1.14
C GLY A 59 -5.79 12.87 1.43
N LYS A 60 -6.08 11.78 0.70
CA LYS A 60 -7.24 10.91 0.96
C LYS A 60 -7.13 10.21 2.33
N ILE A 61 -5.96 9.70 2.68
CA ILE A 61 -5.70 9.09 4.00
C ILE A 61 -5.96 10.11 5.10
N GLN A 62 -5.43 11.33 4.95
CA GLN A 62 -5.55 12.39 5.96
C GLN A 62 -7.00 12.86 6.12
N ALA A 63 -7.77 12.94 5.02
CA ALA A 63 -9.20 13.29 5.06
C ALA A 63 -10.05 12.22 5.75
N ALA A 64 -9.73 10.94 5.54
CA ALA A 64 -10.38 9.81 6.19
C ALA A 64 -9.98 9.66 7.68
N SER A 65 -8.79 10.13 8.05
CA SER A 65 -8.22 9.98 9.39
C SER A 65 -8.27 11.28 10.20
N ARG A 66 -9.48 11.79 10.48
CA ARG A 66 -9.69 13.13 11.08
C ARG A 66 -8.90 13.43 12.35
N HIS A 67 -8.59 12.42 13.16
CA HIS A 67 -7.86 12.58 14.42
C HIS A 67 -6.40 12.11 14.36
N TRP A 68 -5.98 11.52 13.23
CA TRP A 68 -4.65 10.94 13.08
C TRP A 68 -3.88 11.65 11.98
N LYS A 69 -2.76 12.26 12.36
CA LYS A 69 -1.80 12.78 11.39
C LYS A 69 -1.12 11.61 10.69
N ILE A 70 -1.07 11.63 9.36
CA ILE A 70 -0.47 10.55 8.57
C ILE A 70 0.99 10.27 8.96
N GLU A 71 1.74 11.30 9.35
CA GLU A 71 3.14 11.19 9.78
C GLU A 71 3.30 10.44 11.10
N ARG A 72 2.22 10.33 11.90
CA ARG A 72 2.19 9.60 13.17
C ARG A 72 1.66 8.17 13.04
N MET A 73 1.27 7.75 11.84
CA MET A 73 0.86 6.37 11.59
C MET A 73 2.07 5.45 11.58
N ALA A 74 1.89 4.20 12.01
CA ALA A 74 2.92 3.18 11.82
C ALA A 74 3.26 3.09 10.33
N GLY A 75 4.56 2.99 9.99
CA GLY A 75 4.99 3.00 8.59
C GLY A 75 4.39 1.85 7.78
N VAL A 76 4.19 0.69 8.41
CA VAL A 76 3.52 -0.46 7.78
C VAL A 76 2.08 -0.10 7.43
N ASP A 77 1.27 0.34 8.40
CA ASP A 77 -0.13 0.69 8.17
C ASP A 77 -0.28 1.79 7.12
N ARG A 78 0.57 2.83 7.20
CA ARG A 78 0.57 3.93 6.22
C ARG A 78 0.83 3.44 4.80
N ASN A 79 1.80 2.55 4.58
CA ASN A 79 2.09 2.05 3.24
C ASN A 79 1.04 1.03 2.75
N ILE A 80 0.42 0.25 3.64
CA ILE A 80 -0.75 -0.58 3.29
C ILE A 80 -1.90 0.30 2.78
N LEU A 81 -2.22 1.38 3.50
CA LEU A 81 -3.25 2.33 3.09
C LEU A 81 -2.95 2.96 1.73
N ARG A 82 -1.68 3.33 1.47
CA ARG A 82 -1.29 3.90 0.19
C ARG A 82 -1.51 2.94 -0.98
N VAL A 83 -1.05 1.70 -0.84
CA VAL A 83 -1.21 0.66 -1.87
C VAL A 83 -2.70 0.41 -2.14
N ALA A 84 -3.50 0.24 -1.09
CA ALA A 84 -4.93 -0.01 -1.22
C ALA A 84 -5.67 1.15 -1.91
N ILE A 85 -5.38 2.39 -1.52
CA ILE A 85 -6.03 3.57 -2.11
C ILE A 85 -5.61 3.78 -3.56
N PHE A 86 -4.34 3.53 -3.90
CA PHE A 86 -3.91 3.51 -5.30
C PHE A 86 -4.74 2.51 -6.11
N GLU A 87 -4.82 1.25 -5.68
CA GLU A 87 -5.59 0.21 -6.37
C GLU A 87 -7.08 0.55 -6.52
N MET A 88 -7.68 1.21 -5.53
CA MET A 88 -9.09 1.57 -5.54
C MET A 88 -9.42 2.79 -6.41
N LYS A 89 -8.54 3.78 -6.46
CA LYS A 89 -8.90 5.13 -6.95
C LYS A 89 -8.00 5.67 -8.06
N PHE A 90 -6.79 5.15 -8.24
CA PHE A 90 -5.78 5.72 -9.13
C PHE A 90 -5.20 4.72 -10.14
N SER A 91 -5.27 3.41 -9.87
CA SER A 91 -4.83 2.39 -10.83
C SER A 91 -5.57 2.56 -12.16
N PRO A 92 -4.90 2.35 -13.30
CA PRO A 92 -5.55 2.32 -14.61
C PRO A 92 -6.69 1.30 -14.71
N ASN A 93 -6.63 0.24 -13.89
CA ASN A 93 -7.65 -0.81 -13.81
C ASN A 93 -8.11 -1.01 -12.35
N PRO A 94 -8.94 -0.10 -11.81
CA PRO A 94 -9.34 -0.15 -10.42
C PRO A 94 -10.03 -1.46 -10.04
N LEU A 95 -9.62 -2.03 -8.91
CA LEU A 95 -10.26 -3.23 -8.37
C LEU A 95 -11.48 -2.86 -7.51
N LYS A 96 -12.39 -3.83 -7.33
CA LYS A 96 -13.54 -3.65 -6.44
C LYS A 96 -13.07 -3.34 -5.02
N GLU A 97 -13.58 -2.26 -4.46
CA GLU A 97 -13.12 -1.72 -3.18
C GLU A 97 -13.17 -2.75 -2.04
N ASN A 98 -14.24 -3.54 -1.95
CA ASN A 98 -14.36 -4.57 -0.93
C ASN A 98 -13.24 -5.63 -1.00
N ILE A 99 -12.81 -6.01 -2.22
CA ILE A 99 -11.72 -6.99 -2.41
C ILE A 99 -10.39 -6.37 -1.97
N VAL A 100 -10.16 -5.09 -2.30
CA VAL A 100 -8.92 -4.40 -1.92
C VAL A 100 -8.86 -4.21 -0.40
N ILE A 101 -9.97 -3.83 0.23
CA ILE A 101 -10.08 -3.66 1.68
C ILE A 101 -9.79 -4.97 2.41
N ASP A 102 -10.44 -6.07 2.00
CA ASP A 102 -10.22 -7.39 2.63
C ASP A 102 -8.75 -7.80 2.55
N GLU A 103 -8.10 -7.61 1.39
CA GLU A 103 -6.69 -7.93 1.20
C GLU A 103 -5.77 -7.02 2.04
N ALA A 104 -6.05 -5.72 2.11
CA ALA A 104 -5.29 -4.79 2.92
C ALA A 104 -5.36 -5.13 4.41
N VAL A 105 -6.54 -5.55 4.90
CA VAL A 105 -6.74 -5.97 6.29
C VAL A 105 -5.95 -7.24 6.61
N GLU A 106 -5.95 -8.23 5.72
CA GLU A 106 -5.17 -9.45 5.93
C GLU A 106 -3.66 -9.18 5.94
N ILE A 107 -3.17 -8.30 5.07
CA ILE A 107 -1.76 -7.86 5.07
C ILE A 107 -1.44 -7.10 6.36
N ALA A 108 -2.34 -6.23 6.84
CA ALA A 108 -2.16 -5.49 8.08
C ALA A 108 -2.07 -6.41 9.31
N LYS A 109 -2.86 -7.49 9.36
CA LYS A 109 -2.75 -8.51 10.42
C LYS A 109 -1.42 -9.26 10.37
N LYS A 110 -0.85 -9.45 9.17
CA LYS A 110 0.41 -10.18 8.97
C LYS A 110 1.65 -9.36 9.33
N PHE A 111 1.69 -8.07 8.96
CA PHE A 111 2.89 -7.23 9.09
C PHE A 111 2.78 -6.15 10.18
N GLY A 112 1.57 -5.82 10.62
CA GLY A 112 1.31 -4.78 11.61
C GLY A 112 1.24 -5.32 13.04
N THR A 113 0.50 -4.58 13.86
CA THR A 113 0.19 -4.94 15.24
C THR A 113 -1.20 -5.57 15.35
N THR A 114 -1.60 -5.99 16.55
CA THR A 114 -2.95 -6.48 16.83
C THR A 114 -4.07 -5.50 16.47
N GLU A 115 -3.79 -4.18 16.46
CA GLU A 115 -4.78 -3.14 16.14
C GLU A 115 -4.79 -2.75 14.66
N SER A 116 -3.74 -3.10 13.91
CA SER A 116 -3.52 -2.66 12.53
C SER A 116 -4.66 -3.05 11.58
N GLY A 117 -5.18 -4.28 11.70
CA GLY A 117 -6.28 -4.74 10.85
C GLY A 117 -7.55 -3.89 10.99
N ALA A 118 -7.95 -3.57 12.22
CA ALA A 118 -9.14 -2.75 12.49
C ALA A 118 -8.93 -1.29 12.05
N PHE A 119 -7.73 -0.76 12.30
CA PHE A 119 -7.35 0.59 11.87
C PHE A 119 -7.40 0.75 10.34
N VAL A 120 -6.72 -0.14 9.60
CA VAL A 120 -6.70 -0.12 8.13
C VAL A 120 -8.11 -0.24 7.55
N ASN A 121 -8.92 -1.17 8.07
CA ASN A 121 -10.31 -1.32 7.63
C ASN A 121 -11.10 -0.01 7.82
N GLY A 122 -11.01 0.59 9.01
CA GLY A 122 -11.76 1.81 9.33
C GLY A 122 -11.39 2.99 8.43
N VAL A 123 -10.11 3.17 8.10
CA VAL A 123 -9.68 4.25 7.20
C VAL A 123 -10.14 3.98 5.76
N LEU A 124 -9.96 2.76 5.24
CA LEU A 124 -10.34 2.45 3.86
C LEU A 124 -11.85 2.49 3.65
N ASP A 125 -12.65 2.08 4.63
CA ASP A 125 -14.11 2.22 4.60
C ASP A 125 -14.55 3.69 4.46
N GLN A 126 -13.84 4.62 5.11
CA GLN A 126 -14.10 6.05 4.97
C GLN A 126 -13.68 6.58 3.60
N VAL A 127 -12.56 6.09 3.04
CA VAL A 127 -12.12 6.45 1.68
C VAL A 127 -13.04 5.87 0.60
N SER A 128 -13.65 4.71 0.82
CA SER A 128 -14.61 4.09 -0.10
C SER A 128 -15.91 4.90 -0.19
N LYS A 129 -16.40 5.42 0.95
CA LYS A 129 -17.66 6.19 1.03
C LYS A 129 -17.58 7.62 0.51
N GLY A 130 -16.38 8.16 0.31
CA GLY A 130 -16.10 9.53 -0.14
C GLY A 130 -15.51 9.59 -1.54
#